data_AF-A0A6M2A1N3-F1
#
_entry.id   AF-A0A6M2A1N3-F1
#
_cell.length_a   1.000
_cell.length_b   1.000
_cell.length_c   1.000
_cell.angle_alpha   90.00
_cell.angle_beta   90.00
_cell.angle_gamma   90.00
#
_symmetry.space_group_name_H-M   'P 1'
#
loop_
_entity.id
_entity.type
_entity.pdbx_description
1 polymer ?
#
loop_
_entity_poly.entity_id
_entity_poly.type
_entity_poly.pdbx_seq_one_letter_code
_entity_poly.pdbx_strand_id
1 'polypeptide(L)' 'MLEEFLSKHEGKTLEFKENTNNLKGILKSIVAFANTAGGTILVGVKNHSKEIIGV' A
#
# COMPACT_ATOMS: atom_id res chain seq x y z
N MET A 1 -0.10 -4.64 14.83
CA MET A 1 0.84 -4.38 13.71
C MET A 1 0.11 -4.18 12.39
N LEU A 2 -0.72 -5.13 11.90
CA LEU A 2 -1.53 -4.93 10.68
C LEU A 2 -2.72 -3.97 10.90
N GLU A 3 -3.38 -4.07 12.06
CA GLU A 3 -4.52 -3.21 12.43
C GLU A 3 -4.18 -1.71 12.50
N GLU A 4 -2.93 -1.37 12.85
CA GLU A 4 -2.47 0.02 12.85
C GLU A 4 -2.34 0.60 11.44
N PHE A 5 -2.03 -0.23 10.45
CA PHE A 5 -2.02 0.20 9.06
C PHE A 5 -3.45 0.30 8.52
N LEU A 6 -4.33 -0.65 8.86
CA LEU A 6 -5.74 -0.61 8.48
C LEU A 6 -6.51 0.55 9.13
N SER A 7 -6.12 1.00 10.32
CA SER A 7 -6.71 2.20 10.93
C SER A 7 -6.29 3.49 10.22
N LYS A 8 -5.11 3.52 9.60
CA LYS A 8 -4.59 4.65 8.83
C LYS A 8 -5.25 4.74 7.46
N HIS A 9 -5.27 5.94 6.90
CA HIS A 9 -5.75 6.20 5.55
C HIS A 9 -4.57 6.18 4.58
N GLU A 10 -4.88 5.87 3.31
CA GLU A 10 -3.90 5.92 2.23
C GLU A 10 -3.32 7.34 2.11
N GLY A 11 -2.02 7.45 1.93
CA GLY A 11 -1.33 8.73 1.98
C GLY A 11 0.11 8.66 1.49
N LYS A 12 0.86 9.74 1.73
CA LYS A 12 2.21 9.91 1.18
C LYS A 12 3.24 8.87 1.66
N THR A 13 2.92 8.12 2.70
CA THR A 13 3.81 7.11 3.31
C THR A 13 3.13 5.74 3.46
N LEU A 14 1.87 5.60 3.05
CA LEU A 14 1.12 4.35 3.16
C LEU A 14 0.25 4.16 1.92
N GLU A 15 0.52 3.11 1.16
CA GLU A 15 -0.27 2.76 -0.02
C GLU A 15 -0.79 1.33 0.09
N PHE A 16 -2.05 1.13 -0.28
CA PHE A 16 -2.70 -0.18 -0.33
C PHE A 16 -2.73 -0.68 -1.78
N LYS A 17 -2.56 -1.98 -1.93
CA LYS A 17 -2.64 -2.69 -3.21
C LYS A 17 -3.41 -3.98 -3.03
N GLU A 18 -4.40 -4.19 -3.88
CA GLU A 18 -5.19 -5.42 -3.85
C GLU A 18 -4.37 -6.65 -4.25
N ASN A 19 -3.57 -6.52 -5.32
CA ASN A 19 -2.77 -7.61 -5.85
C ASN A 19 -1.54 -7.06 -6.58
N THR A 20 -0.64 -7.97 -6.98
CA THR A 20 0.58 -7.64 -7.72
C THR A 20 0.37 -7.54 -9.23
N ASN A 21 -0.87 -7.56 -9.74
CA ASN A 21 -1.11 -7.51 -11.20
C ASN A 21 -0.64 -6.19 -11.81
N ASN A 22 -0.62 -5.09 -11.05
CA ASN A 22 -0.10 -3.81 -11.49
C ASN A 22 1.30 -3.52 -10.92
N LEU A 23 2.29 -4.33 -11.35
CA LEU A 23 3.69 -4.15 -10.96
C LEU A 23 4.23 -2.75 -11.28
N LYS A 24 3.81 -2.15 -12.40
CA LYS A 24 4.25 -0.80 -12.79
C LYS A 24 3.78 0.27 -11.79
N GLY A 25 2.54 0.14 -11.30
CA GLY A 25 2.01 0.99 -10.24
C GLY A 25 2.82 0.83 -8.94
N ILE A 26 3.07 -0.42 -8.52
CA ILE A 26 3.84 -0.72 -7.31
C ILE A 26 5.25 -0.13 -7.41
N LEU A 27 5.96 -0.34 -8.52
CA LEU A 27 7.31 0.20 -8.73
C LEU A 27 7.33 1.73 -8.67
N LYS A 28 6.31 2.40 -9.23
CA LYS A 28 6.19 3.85 -9.15
C LYS A 28 6.07 4.32 -7.70
N SER A 29 5.28 3.62 -6.90
CA SER A 29 5.10 3.93 -5.47
C SER A 29 6.34 3.65 -4.66
N ILE A 30 7.07 2.56 -4.96
CA ILE A 30 8.37 2.26 -4.36
C ILE A 30 9.36 3.40 -4.64
N VAL A 31 9.47 3.83 -5.90
CA VAL A 31 10.37 4.94 -6.27
C VAL A 31 9.93 6.25 -5.61
N ALA A 32 8.62 6.53 -5.56
CA ALA A 32 8.10 7.72 -4.88
C ALA A 32 8.42 7.72 -3.38
N PHE A 33 8.26 6.59 -2.70
CA PHE A 33 8.58 6.44 -1.28
C PHE A 33 10.08 6.53 -1.03
N ALA A 34 10.91 5.87 -1.84
CA ALA A 34 12.36 5.93 -1.75
C ALA A 34 12.91 7.36 -1.90
N ASN A 35 12.28 8.16 -2.77
CA ASN A 35 12.69 9.55 -3.01
C ASN A 35 12.08 10.57 -2.04
N THR A 36 11.20 10.15 -1.13
CA THR A 36 10.53 11.05 -0.18
C THR A 36 10.87 10.65 1.26
N ALA A 37 9.90 10.59 2.17
CA ALA A 37 10.13 10.29 3.59
C ALA A 37 10.20 8.78 3.89
N GLY A 38 10.29 7.94 2.86
CA GLY A 38 10.01 6.51 2.96
C GLY A 38 8.51 6.20 3.00
N GLY A 39 8.17 4.92 3.08
CA GLY A 39 6.78 4.50 3.13
C GLY A 39 6.61 2.99 3.21
N THR A 40 5.38 2.56 3.43
CA THR A 40 4.97 1.16 3.48
C THR A 40 3.93 0.89 2.40
N ILE A 41 4.12 -0.18 1.64
CA ILE A 41 3.12 -0.67 0.68
C ILE A 41 2.54 -1.95 1.28
N LEU A 42 1.22 -1.95 1.49
CA LEU A 42 0.50 -3.12 1.99
C LEU A 42 -0.18 -3.82 0.79
N VAL A 43 0.27 -5.03 0.49
CA VAL A 43 -0.29 -5.85 -0.61
C VAL A 43 -1.27 -6.87 -0.05
N GLY A 44 -2.37 -7.11 -0.77
CA GLY A 44 -3.45 -8.00 -0.35
C GLY A 44 -4.53 -7.29 0.47
N VAL A 45 -4.66 -5.96 0.33
CA VAL A 45 -5.71 -5.17 0.98
C VAL A 45 -6.44 -4.32 -0.05
N LYS A 46 -7.78 -4.34 0.02
CA LYS A 46 -8.65 -3.59 -0.88
C LYS A 46 -8.73 -2.12 -0.48
N ASN A 47 -8.29 -1.20 -1.36
CA ASN A 47 -8.19 0.23 -1.06
C ASN A 47 -9.46 0.85 -0.46
N HIS A 48 -10.64 0.46 -0.96
CA HIS A 48 -11.90 1.09 -0.55
C HIS A 48 -12.54 0.42 0.68
N SER A 49 -12.52 -0.91 0.72
CA SER A 49 -13.15 -1.68 1.80
C SER A 49 -12.20 -1.93 2.99
N LYS A 50 -10.89 -1.68 2.81
CA LYS A 50 -9.80 -2.11 3.72
C LYS A 50 -9.87 -3.60 4.08
N GLU A 51 -10.49 -4.37 3.19
CA GLU A 51 -10.72 -5.78 3.38
C GLU A 51 -9.43 -6.52 3.03
N ILE A 52 -8.99 -7.39 3.94
CA ILE A 52 -7.80 -8.20 3.74
C ILE A 52 -8.21 -9.36 2.82
N ILE A 53 -7.74 -9.32 1.59
CA ILE A 53 -8.01 -10.35 0.57
C ILE A 53 -6.89 -11.39 0.50
N GLY A 54 -5.71 -11.08 1.05
CA GLY A 54 -4.53 -11.94 0.94
C GLY A 54 -3.80 -11.78 -0.40
N VAL A 55 -2.75 -12.57 -0.61
CA VAL A 55 -1.93 -12.60 -1.84
C VAL A 55 -2.11 -13.93 -2.55
#